data_AF-A0A0D6Q219-F1
#
_entry.id   AF-A0A0D6Q219-F1
#
_cell.length_a   1.000
_cell.length_b   1.000
_cell.length_c   1.000
_cell.angle_alpha   90.00
_cell.angle_beta   90.00
_cell.angle_gamma   90.00
#
_symmetry.space_group_name_H-M   'P 1'
#
loop_
_entity.id
_entity.type
_entity.pdbx_description
1 polymer ?
#
loop_
_entity_poly.entity_id
_entity_poly.type
_entity_poly.pdbx_seq_one_letter_code
_entity_poly.pdbx_strand_id
1 'polypeptide(L)' 'MPIDLRRWLLWHPMLHGVALFRAGHLSDYDTIYMSPLYLSQWAIGSVVAGLCLQRITRKRIISA' A
#
# COMPACT_ATOMS: atom_id res chain seq x y z
N MET A 1 -8.10 -14.70 14.72
CA MET A 1 -7.56 -13.40 15.19
C MET A 1 -8.68 -12.56 15.77
N PRO A 2 -8.44 -11.82 16.87
CA PRO A 2 -9.43 -10.89 17.44
C PRO A 2 -9.91 -9.91 16.37
N ILE A 3 -11.21 -9.60 16.38
CA ILE A 3 -11.87 -8.82 15.30
C ILE A 3 -11.28 -7.40 15.18
N ASP A 4 -10.86 -6.82 16.30
CA ASP A 4 -10.32 -5.45 16.36
C ASP A 4 -8.93 -5.38 15.73
N LEU A 5 -8.05 -6.31 16.09
CA LEU A 5 -6.71 -6.42 15.52
C LEU A 5 -6.75 -6.64 14.00
N ARG A 6 -7.70 -7.45 13.51
CA ARG A 6 -7.90 -7.65 12.08
C ARG A 6 -8.22 -6.33 11.37
N ARG A 7 -9.08 -5.50 11.95
CA ARG A 7 -9.51 -4.23 11.34
C ARG A 7 -8.35 -3.24 11.21
N TRP A 8 -7.47 -3.18 12.20
CA TRP A 8 -6.24 -2.39 12.14
C TRP A 8 -5.22 -2.93 11.13
N LEU A 9 -5.07 -4.26 11.06
CA LEU A 9 -4.14 -4.88 10.13
C LEU A 9 -4.52 -4.62 8.66
N LEU A 10 -5.82 -4.59 8.35
CA LEU A 10 -6.33 -4.33 7.00
C LEU A 10 -6.01 -2.92 6.49
N TRP A 11 -5.58 -1.98 7.33
CA TRP A 11 -5.11 -0.67 6.87
C TRP A 11 -3.71 -0.74 6.25
N HIS A 12 -2.93 -1.81 6.49
CA HIS A 12 -1.56 -1.90 5.98
C HIS A 12 -1.55 -2.30 4.48
N PRO A 13 -1.12 -1.42 3.57
CA PRO A 13 -1.13 -1.71 2.13
C PRO A 13 -0.25 -2.91 1.76
N MET A 14 0.85 -3.13 2.49
CA MET A 14 1.73 -4.30 2.32
C MET A 14 0.99 -5.64 2.48
N LEU A 15 0.02 -5.71 3.40
CA LEU A 15 -0.77 -6.92 3.64
C LEU A 15 -1.63 -7.28 2.42
N HIS A 16 -2.22 -6.27 1.77
CA HIS A 16 -2.97 -6.45 0.52
C HIS A 16 -2.07 -6.91 -0.61
N GLY A 17 -0.83 -6.40 -0.69
CA GLY A 17 0.15 -6.84 -1.69
C GLY A 17 0.56 -8.31 -1.53
N VAL A 18 0.86 -8.75 -0.31
CA VAL A 18 1.21 -10.15 -0.03
C VAL A 18 0.02 -11.08 -0.26
N ALA A 19 -1.19 -10.65 0.11
CA ALA A 19 -2.42 -11.41 -0.16
C ALA A 19 -2.65 -11.57 -1.67
N LEU A 20 -2.41 -10.52 -2.47
CA LEU A 20 -2.55 -10.56 -3.93
C LEU A 20 -1.52 -11.50 -4.56
N PHE A 21 -0.28 -11.44 -4.08
CA PHE A 21 0.77 -12.35 -4.52
C PHE A 21 0.44 -13.81 -4.20
N ARG A 22 -0.12 -14.07 -3.01
CA ARG A 22 -0.59 -15.41 -2.62
C ARG A 22 -1.77 -15.88 -3.44
N ALA A 23 -2.75 -15.01 -3.73
CA ALA A 23 -3.90 -15.35 -4.57
C ALA A 23 -3.50 -15.70 -6.01
N GLY A 24 -2.44 -15.09 -6.53
CA GLY A 24 -1.88 -15.47 -7.84
C GLY A 24 -1.16 -16.81 -7.84
N HIS A 25 -0.72 -17.31 -6.68
CA HIS A 25 0.04 -18.57 -6.56
C HIS A 25 -0.79 -19.74 -6.02
N LEU A 26 -1.76 -19.46 -5.14
CA LEU A 26 -2.68 -20.44 -4.55
C LEU A 26 -4.10 -20.17 -5.07
N SER A 27 -4.61 -21.09 -5.90
CA SER A 27 -5.95 -20.96 -6.51
C SER A 27 -7.11 -20.96 -5.51
N ASP A 28 -6.91 -21.44 -4.28
CA ASP A 28 -7.94 -21.59 -3.24
C ASP A 28 -7.75 -20.59 -2.08
N TYR A 29 -7.09 -19.45 -2.35
CA TYR A 29 -6.83 -18.45 -1.33
C TYR A 29 -8.00 -17.45 -1.20
N ASP A 30 -8.60 -17.38 -0.01
CA ASP A 30 -9.70 -16.46 0.29
C ASP A 30 -9.26 -14.98 0.19
N THR A 31 -9.78 -14.28 -0.81
CA THR A 31 -9.47 -12.87 -1.10
C THR A 31 -10.51 -11.88 -0.55
N ILE A 32 -11.44 -12.34 0.28
CA ILE A 32 -12.63 -11.59 0.76
C ILE A 32 -12.29 -10.20 1.34
N TYR A 33 -11.10 -10.05 1.92
CA TYR A 33 -10.66 -8.80 2.57
C TYR A 33 -9.61 -8.02 1.79
N MET A 34 -9.24 -8.48 0.60
CA MET A 34 -8.19 -7.89 -0.22
C MET A 34 -8.80 -6.97 -1.28
N SER A 35 -8.34 -5.72 -1.34
CA SER A 35 -8.78 -4.78 -2.38
C SER A 35 -7.61 -4.39 -3.29
N PRO A 36 -7.59 -4.86 -4.56
CA PRO A 36 -6.59 -4.44 -5.54
C PRO A 36 -6.58 -2.92 -5.77
N LEU A 37 -7.75 -2.29 -5.67
CA LEU A 37 -7.92 -0.85 -5.83
C LEU A 37 -7.27 -0.06 -4.69
N TYR A 38 -7.41 -0.54 -3.46
CA TYR A 38 -6.77 0.09 -2.30
C TYR A 38 -5.24 0.07 -2.45
N LEU A 39 -4.69 -1.05 -2.91
CA LEU A 39 -3.25 -1.19 -3.14
C LEU A 39 -2.75 -0.25 -4.25
N SER A 40 -3.48 -0.15 -5.36
CA SER A 40 -3.08 0.72 -6.48
C SER A 40 -3.16 2.20 -6.11
N GLN A 41 -4.17 2.61 -5.33
CA GLN A 41 -4.27 3.97 -4.78
C GLN A 41 -3.09 4.31 -3.87
N TRP A 42 -2.67 3.39 -2.99
CA TRP A 42 -1.49 3.59 -2.16
C TRP A 42 -0.20 3.66 -2.96
N ALA A 43 -0.05 2.83 -4.00
CA ALA A 43 1.12 2.85 -4.86
C ALA A 43 1.24 4.19 -5.61
N ILE A 44 0.18 4.61 -6.30
CA ILE A 44 0.14 5.88 -7.03
C ILE A 44 0.30 7.05 -6.06
N GLY A 45 -0.43 7.04 -4.94
CA GLY A 45 -0.37 8.08 -3.92
C GLY A 45 1.03 8.27 -3.34
N SER A 46 1.74 7.17 -3.05
CA SER A 46 3.12 7.24 -2.54
C SER A 46 4.10 7.79 -3.58
N VAL A 47 3.95 7.40 -4.85
CA VAL A 47 4.78 7.94 -5.94
C VAL A 47 4.54 9.43 -6.12
N VAL A 48 3.27 9.86 -6.20
CA VAL A 48 2.92 11.27 -6.34
C VAL A 48 3.40 12.07 -5.14
N ALA A 49 3.18 11.57 -3.92
CA ALA A 49 3.66 12.22 -2.69
C ALA A 49 5.18 12.35 -2.68
N GLY A 50 5.91 11.30 -3.08
CA GLY A 50 7.37 11.33 -3.20
C GLY A 50 7.85 12.37 -4.21
N LEU A 51 7.20 12.46 -5.38
CA LEU A 51 7.53 13.46 -6.41
C LEU A 51 7.20 14.88 -5.94
N CYS A 52 6.06 15.09 -5.27
CA CYS A 52 5.69 16.37 -4.67
C CYS A 52 6.73 16.79 -3.62
N LEU A 53 7.08 15.88 -2.71
CA LEU A 53 8.08 16.14 -1.68
C LEU A 53 9.45 16.43 -2.29
N GLN A 54 9.84 15.68 -3.32
CA GLN A 54 11.07 15.93 -4.08
C GLN A 54 11.04 17.32 -4.70
N ARG A 55 9.91 17.76 -5.27
CA ARG A 55 9.79 19.07 -5.91
C ARG A 55 9.84 20.23 -4.91
N ILE A 56 9.25 20.05 -3.73
CA ILE A 56 9.32 21.03 -2.62
C ILE A 56 10.75 21.08 -2.07
N THR A 57 11.35 19.93 -1.80
CA THR A 57 12.65 19.81 -1.13
C THR A 57 13.82 20.08 -2.10
N ARG A 58 13.62 19.98 -3.41
CA ARG A 58 14.64 20.31 -4.44
C ARG A 58 15.23 21.70 -4.23
N LYS A 59 14.42 22.69 -3.81
CA LYS A 59 14.93 24.05 -3.51
C LYS A 59 15.79 24.10 -2.24
N ARG A 60 15.51 23.25 -1.25
CA ARG A 60 16.30 23.14 -0.01
C ARG A 60 17.61 22.40 -0.22
N ILE A 61 17.62 21.32 -1.01
CA ILE A 61 18.81 20.48 -1.22
C ILE A 61 19.86 21.19 -2.08
N ILE A 62 19.47 22.01 -3.06
CA ILE A 62 20.42 22.76 -3.91
C ILE A 62 21.00 23.98 -3.18
N SER A 63 20.33 24.47 -2.12
CA SER A 63 20.76 25.64 -1.36
C SER A 63 21.47 25.29 -0.04
N ALA A 64 21.70 24.01 0.23
CA ALA A 64 22.44 23.48 1.38
C ALA A 64 23.82 22.97 0.92
#